data_AF-A0A7Z0SE13-F1
#
_entry.id   AF-A0A7Z0SE13-F1
#
_cell.length_a   1.000
_cell.length_b   1.000
_cell.length_c   1.000
_cell.angle_alpha   90.00
_cell.angle_beta   90.00
_cell.angle_gamma   90.00
#
_symmetry.space_group_name_H-M   'P 1'
#
loop_
_entity.id
_entity.type
_entity.pdbx_description
1 polymer ?
#
loop_
_entity_poly.entity_id
_entity_poly.type
_entity_poly.pdbx_seq_one_letter_code
_entity_poly.pdbx_strand_id
1 'polypeptide(L)'
;MTGVPNFVGVAGMPVGFVFEDRMAKASIIYNKKIATDNIQLLSYIDYFTKGLGEELIEIDPDIIYYKVLQAMRQDFPYTNGLENANVFKKAAYFMCWFIGEKPIIGAFSDKNVGSLANLSNHQNAIVSFQVAIASLHGATVRHEDKDVKLNNRIRLSYHSYIDIINAIREASVHSHYKMITVLLEQLAYKENPDCQFQLLDF
;
A
#
# COMPACT_ATOMS: atom_id res chain seq x y z
N MET A 1 -12.53 -37.91 -8.93
CA MET A 1 -12.18 -37.28 -10.22
C MET A 1 -13.10 -36.09 -10.45
N THR A 2 -12.65 -34.89 -10.10
CA THR A 2 -13.24 -33.63 -10.56
C THR A 2 -12.10 -32.63 -10.62
N GLY A 3 -11.49 -32.51 -11.80
CA GLY A 3 -10.39 -31.60 -12.05
C GLY A 3 -10.87 -30.15 -11.97
N VAL A 4 -10.17 -29.35 -11.19
CA VAL A 4 -10.29 -27.89 -11.23
C VAL A 4 -9.52 -27.41 -12.48
N PRO A 5 -10.09 -26.55 -13.34
CA PRO A 5 -9.40 -26.10 -14.54
C PRO A 5 -8.20 -25.23 -14.17
N ASN A 6 -7.04 -25.58 -14.70
CA ASN A 6 -5.88 -24.70 -14.75
C ASN A 6 -6.27 -23.45 -15.57
N PHE A 7 -6.36 -22.30 -14.90
CA PHE A 7 -6.46 -21.02 -15.58
C PHE A 7 -5.13 -20.72 -16.28
N VAL A 8 -5.18 -20.68 -17.60
CA VAL A 8 -4.05 -20.31 -18.46
C VAL A 8 -3.74 -18.83 -18.24
N GLY A 9 -2.60 -18.55 -17.61
CA GLY A 9 -2.10 -17.19 -17.40
C GLY A 9 -1.73 -16.51 -18.70
N VAL A 10 -2.09 -15.24 -18.84
CA VAL A 10 -1.58 -14.35 -19.88
C VAL A 10 -0.14 -13.98 -19.51
N ALA A 11 0.76 -14.06 -20.49
CA ALA A 11 2.19 -13.87 -20.32
C ALA A 11 2.54 -12.56 -19.59
N GLY A 12 3.38 -12.65 -18.54
CA GLY A 12 4.04 -11.48 -17.93
C GLY A 12 3.78 -11.22 -16.45
N MET A 13 2.84 -11.93 -15.81
CA MET A 13 2.73 -11.92 -14.34
C MET A 13 2.49 -13.33 -13.80
N PRO A 14 3.30 -13.81 -12.84
CA PRO A 14 3.04 -15.07 -12.14
C PRO A 14 1.58 -15.16 -11.67
N VAL A 15 0.90 -16.21 -12.14
CA VAL A 15 -0.46 -16.57 -11.74
C VAL A 15 -0.44 -16.86 -10.23
N GLY A 16 -1.09 -16.00 -9.44
CA GLY A 16 -1.23 -16.19 -8.00
C GLY A 16 -0.12 -15.56 -7.16
N PHE A 17 0.05 -14.23 -7.22
CA PHE A 17 0.79 -13.48 -6.20
C PHE A 17 0.03 -13.45 -4.87
N VAL A 18 0.06 -14.57 -4.15
CA VAL A 18 -0.23 -14.61 -2.72
C VAL A 18 1.12 -14.56 -2.03
N PHE A 19 1.59 -13.37 -1.67
CA PHE A 19 2.73 -13.25 -0.75
C PHE A 19 2.28 -13.87 0.58
N GLU A 20 2.81 -15.05 0.93
CA GLU A 20 2.65 -15.60 2.27
C GLU A 20 3.17 -14.57 3.29
N ASP A 21 2.29 -14.22 4.21
CA ASP A 21 2.42 -13.09 5.12
C ASP A 21 3.38 -13.41 6.28
N ARG A 22 4.68 -13.54 5.97
CA ARG A 22 5.71 -13.73 7.00
C ARG A 22 5.99 -12.45 7.81
N MET A 23 5.38 -11.31 7.43
CA MET A 23 5.51 -10.03 8.14
C MET A 23 4.24 -9.59 8.89
N ALA A 24 3.18 -10.40 8.91
CA ALA A 24 1.81 -10.13 9.39
C ALA A 24 1.63 -9.60 10.83
N LYS A 25 2.69 -9.39 11.61
CA LYS A 25 2.60 -9.03 13.03
C LYS A 25 3.09 -7.63 13.38
N ALA A 26 3.78 -6.93 12.48
CA ALA A 26 4.28 -5.59 12.76
C ALA A 26 3.81 -4.58 11.70
N SER A 27 3.28 -3.43 12.14
CA SER A 27 2.97 -2.31 11.25
C SER A 27 4.25 -1.86 10.54
N ILE A 28 4.26 -1.73 9.22
CA ILE A 28 5.46 -1.33 8.46
C ILE A 28 5.79 0.16 8.69
N ILE A 29 4.74 0.97 8.90
CA ILE A 29 4.81 2.43 9.05
C ILE A 29 4.12 2.87 10.34
N TYR A 30 4.50 4.04 10.84
CA TYR A 30 3.92 4.65 12.06
C TYR A 30 4.21 3.87 13.35
N ASN A 31 5.36 3.21 13.41
CA ASN A 31 5.94 2.73 14.66
C ASN A 31 6.41 3.91 15.53
N LYS A 32 6.63 3.63 16.82
CA LYS A 32 7.10 4.63 17.79
C LYS A 32 8.42 5.29 17.42
N LYS A 33 9.27 4.61 16.65
CA LYS A 33 10.60 5.10 16.25
C LYS A 33 10.70 5.10 14.73
N ILE A 34 11.09 6.23 14.16
CA ILE A 34 11.32 6.39 12.70
C ILE A 34 12.35 5.37 12.20
N ALA A 35 13.38 5.06 13.00
CA ALA A 35 14.36 4.04 12.66
C ALA A 35 13.73 2.64 12.46
N THR A 36 12.69 2.31 13.23
CA THR A 36 11.96 1.04 13.07
C THR A 36 11.18 1.03 11.75
N ASP A 37 10.49 2.14 11.43
CA ASP A 37 9.81 2.27 10.14
C ASP A 37 10.78 2.17 8.98
N ASN A 38 11.96 2.81 9.08
CA ASN A 38 12.97 2.76 8.02
C ASN A 38 13.44 1.33 7.76
N ILE A 39 13.79 0.58 8.82
CA ILE A 39 14.22 -0.81 8.69
C ILE A 39 13.11 -1.68 8.11
N GLN A 40 11.89 -1.56 8.62
CA GLN A 40 10.77 -2.39 8.18
C GLN A 40 10.34 -2.06 6.75
N LEU A 41 10.31 -0.78 6.38
CA LEU A 41 9.98 -0.34 5.04
C LEU A 41 11.04 -0.83 4.04
N LEU A 42 12.33 -0.61 4.29
CA LEU A 42 13.39 -1.08 3.41
C LEU A 42 13.39 -2.61 3.28
N SER A 43 13.17 -3.34 4.39
CA SER A 43 13.06 -4.80 4.38
C SER A 43 11.85 -5.28 3.58
N TYR A 44 10.71 -4.60 3.72
CA TYR A 44 9.50 -4.92 2.96
C TYR A 44 9.70 -4.66 1.47
N ILE A 45 10.32 -3.53 1.11
CA ILE A 45 10.60 -3.18 -0.28
C ILE A 45 11.51 -4.26 -0.90
N ASP A 46 12.62 -4.59 -0.25
CA ASP A 46 13.56 -5.62 -0.72
C ASP A 46 12.87 -6.98 -0.92
N TYR A 47 12.09 -7.43 0.07
CA TYR A 47 11.34 -8.69 -0.02
C TYR A 47 10.33 -8.68 -1.16
N PHE A 48 9.55 -7.59 -1.28
CA PHE A 48 8.51 -7.45 -2.27
C PHE A 48 9.07 -7.40 -3.70
N THR A 49 10.11 -6.59 -3.95
CA THR A 49 10.68 -6.43 -5.29
C THR A 49 11.43 -7.68 -5.75
N LYS A 50 12.12 -8.39 -4.84
CA LYS A 50 12.65 -9.73 -5.14
C LYS A 50 11.54 -10.72 -5.48
N GLY A 51 10.42 -10.66 -4.77
CA GLY A 51 9.24 -11.47 -5.06
C GLY A 51 8.63 -11.16 -6.44
N LEU A 52 8.69 -9.91 -6.89
CA LEU A 52 8.32 -9.52 -8.25
C LEU A 52 9.30 -10.02 -9.32
N GLY A 53 10.52 -10.41 -8.95
CA GLY A 53 11.59 -10.79 -9.86
C GLY A 53 12.53 -9.65 -10.24
N GLU A 54 12.49 -8.52 -9.52
CA GLU A 54 13.48 -7.45 -9.67
C GLU A 54 14.78 -7.85 -8.95
N GLU A 55 15.90 -7.85 -9.67
CA GLU A 55 17.20 -8.28 -9.14
C GLU A 55 17.93 -7.14 -8.43
N LEU A 56 17.82 -5.93 -8.95
CA LEU A 56 18.48 -4.73 -8.44
C LEU A 56 17.51 -3.56 -8.52
N ILE A 57 17.22 -2.97 -7.37
CA ILE A 57 16.45 -1.73 -7.27
C ILE A 57 17.34 -0.65 -6.68
N GLU A 58 17.29 0.54 -7.29
CA GLU A 58 17.97 1.72 -6.76
C GLU A 58 16.98 2.51 -5.90
N ILE A 59 17.32 2.65 -4.62
CA ILE A 59 16.54 3.40 -3.64
C ILE A 59 17.43 4.51 -3.08
N ASP A 60 16.89 5.72 -2.97
CA ASP A 60 17.48 6.81 -2.21
C ASP A 60 17.06 6.71 -0.73
N PRO A 61 17.95 6.29 0.19
CA PRO A 61 17.63 6.13 1.60
C PRO A 61 17.41 7.47 2.31
N ASP A 62 18.00 8.57 1.83
CA ASP A 62 17.83 9.90 2.41
C ASP A 62 16.44 10.45 2.07
N ILE A 63 15.95 10.22 0.85
CA ILE A 63 14.56 10.54 0.49
C ILE A 63 13.59 9.76 1.38
N ILE A 64 13.80 8.45 1.56
CA ILE A 64 12.94 7.65 2.46
C ILE A 64 12.96 8.24 3.88
N TYR A 65 14.15 8.42 4.45
CA TYR A 65 14.24 8.79 5.86
C TYR A 65 13.76 10.23 6.12
N TYR A 66 14.30 11.21 5.39
CA TYR A 66 14.05 12.62 5.66
C TYR A 66 12.79 13.15 4.98
N LYS A 67 12.53 12.75 3.72
CA LYS A 67 11.42 13.34 2.95
C LYS A 67 10.12 12.55 3.04
N VAL A 68 10.18 11.25 3.33
CA VAL A 68 8.97 10.44 3.53
C VAL A 68 8.68 10.25 5.01
N LEU A 69 9.55 9.56 5.75
CA LEU A 69 9.24 9.09 7.10
C LEU A 69 9.19 10.22 8.14
N GLN A 70 10.10 11.20 8.07
CA GLN A 70 10.03 12.39 8.93
C GLN A 70 8.88 13.32 8.53
N ALA A 71 8.75 13.66 7.24
CA ALA A 71 7.72 14.59 6.77
C ALA A 71 6.29 14.09 7.08
N MET A 72 6.04 12.78 6.96
CA MET A 72 4.73 12.20 7.26
C MET A 72 4.34 12.24 8.75
N ARG A 73 5.22 12.75 9.64
CA ARG A 73 4.99 12.94 11.09
C ARG A 73 4.86 14.40 11.50
N GLN A 74 5.58 15.29 10.85
CA GLN A 74 5.66 16.70 11.26
C GLN A 74 4.37 17.46 10.92
N ASP A 75 3.82 17.25 9.72
CA ASP A 75 2.69 18.04 9.21
C ASP A 75 1.46 17.17 8.91
N PHE A 76 1.04 16.30 9.85
CA PHE A 76 -0.08 15.39 9.58
C PHE A 76 -1.42 16.16 9.45
N PRO A 77 -2.14 16.08 8.32
CA PRO A 77 -3.32 16.90 8.02
C PRO A 77 -4.59 16.32 8.66
N TYR A 78 -4.58 16.13 9.98
CA TYR A 78 -5.75 15.72 10.75
C TYR A 78 -5.86 16.57 12.02
N THR A 79 -7.06 17.11 12.25
CA THR A 79 -7.33 18.11 13.30
C THR A 79 -7.01 17.62 14.71
N ASN A 80 -7.06 16.31 14.94
CA ASN A 80 -6.76 15.71 16.25
C ASN A 80 -5.31 15.18 16.33
N GLY A 81 -4.46 15.49 15.35
CA GLY A 81 -3.07 15.04 15.29
C GLY A 81 -2.89 13.59 14.85
N LEU A 82 -1.63 13.22 14.61
CA LEU A 82 -1.24 11.90 14.10
C LEU A 82 -1.71 10.73 14.97
N GLU A 83 -1.60 10.85 16.29
CA GLU A 83 -1.93 9.76 17.22
C GLU A 83 -3.40 9.33 17.13
N ASN A 84 -4.29 10.29 16.87
CA ASN A 84 -5.72 10.08 16.76
C ASN A 84 -6.17 9.76 15.33
N ALA A 85 -5.29 9.83 14.33
CA ALA A 85 -5.63 9.51 12.96
C ALA A 85 -5.88 8.00 12.79
N ASN A 86 -6.96 7.67 12.09
CA ASN A 86 -7.25 6.27 11.75
C ASN A 86 -6.17 5.69 10.81
N VAL A 87 -6.12 4.35 10.73
CA VAL A 87 -5.11 3.63 9.96
C VAL A 87 -5.18 3.92 8.45
N PHE A 88 -6.37 4.20 7.91
CA PHE A 88 -6.55 4.55 6.50
C PHE A 88 -5.91 5.89 6.15
N LYS A 89 -6.09 6.91 7.00
CA LYS A 89 -5.43 8.21 6.87
C LYS A 89 -3.92 8.08 6.94
N LYS A 90 -3.41 7.30 7.91
CA LYS A 90 -1.98 7.04 8.05
C LYS A 90 -1.41 6.38 6.78
N ALA A 91 -2.04 5.32 6.29
CA ALA A 91 -1.62 4.64 5.06
C ALA A 91 -1.67 5.55 3.83
N ALA A 92 -2.76 6.31 3.65
CA ALA A 92 -2.92 7.25 2.54
C ALA A 92 -1.87 8.37 2.57
N TYR A 93 -1.58 8.91 3.76
CA TYR A 93 -0.59 9.98 3.91
C TYR A 93 0.82 9.50 3.58
N PHE A 94 1.18 8.30 4.04
CA PHE A 94 2.41 7.63 3.61
C PHE A 94 2.47 7.46 2.09
N MET A 95 1.39 6.96 1.46
CA MET A 95 1.37 6.78 0.01
C MET A 95 1.61 8.09 -0.74
N CYS A 96 0.95 9.18 -0.33
CA CYS A 96 1.14 10.49 -0.95
C CYS A 96 2.58 10.99 -0.85
N TRP A 97 3.23 10.86 0.31
CA TRP A 97 4.63 11.24 0.48
C TRP A 97 5.57 10.34 -0.34
N PHE A 98 5.39 9.03 -0.27
CA PHE A 98 6.25 8.08 -0.97
C PHE A 98 6.15 8.24 -2.50
N ILE A 99 4.93 8.40 -3.04
CA ILE A 99 4.71 8.60 -4.47
C ILE A 99 5.25 9.96 -4.92
N GLY A 100 5.03 11.01 -4.15
CA GLY A 100 5.44 12.38 -4.48
C GLY A 100 6.97 12.56 -4.49
N GLU A 101 7.65 11.95 -3.52
CA GLU A 101 9.10 12.10 -3.35
C GLU A 101 9.93 11.10 -4.17
N LYS A 102 9.30 10.04 -4.71
CA LYS A 102 9.89 9.08 -5.66
C LYS A 102 11.22 8.46 -5.17
N PRO A 103 11.26 7.83 -3.99
CA PRO A 103 12.50 7.27 -3.44
C PRO A 103 13.07 6.11 -4.26
N ILE A 104 12.26 5.39 -5.05
CA ILE A 104 12.76 4.36 -5.97
C ILE A 104 13.05 5.02 -7.31
N ILE A 105 14.34 5.09 -7.65
CA ILE A 105 14.86 5.85 -8.80
C ILE A 105 14.60 5.09 -10.11
N GLY A 106 14.94 3.81 -10.14
CA GLY A 106 14.76 2.94 -11.31
C GLY A 106 13.32 2.47 -11.49
N ALA A 107 12.83 2.51 -12.73
CA ALA A 107 11.58 1.85 -13.10
C ALA A 107 11.70 0.33 -12.95
N PHE A 108 10.59 -0.35 -12.62
CA PHE A 108 10.53 -1.81 -12.70
C PHE A 108 10.47 -2.26 -14.15
N SER A 109 10.95 -3.47 -14.41
CA SER A 109 11.04 -4.03 -15.75
C SER A 109 9.66 -4.38 -16.33
N ASP A 110 9.51 -4.21 -17.64
CA ASP A 110 8.33 -4.63 -18.41
C ASP A 110 8.01 -6.12 -18.22
N LYS A 111 9.05 -6.95 -18.15
CA LYS A 111 8.95 -8.40 -17.87
C LYS A 111 8.22 -8.70 -16.57
N ASN A 112 8.42 -7.88 -15.52
CA ASN A 112 7.93 -8.16 -14.18
C ASN A 112 6.60 -7.44 -13.87
N VAL A 113 6.35 -6.28 -14.48
CA VAL A 113 5.13 -5.48 -14.23
C VAL A 113 4.19 -5.32 -15.43
N GLY A 114 4.56 -5.87 -16.59
CA GLY A 114 3.74 -5.85 -17.80
C GLY A 114 3.41 -4.43 -18.27
N SER A 115 2.13 -4.18 -18.56
CA SER A 115 1.67 -2.87 -19.07
C SER A 115 1.90 -1.71 -18.11
N LEU A 116 2.11 -1.97 -16.82
CA LEU A 116 2.41 -0.93 -15.83
C LEU A 116 3.77 -0.26 -16.07
N ALA A 117 4.71 -0.94 -16.76
CA ALA A 117 6.02 -0.37 -17.06
C ALA A 117 5.93 0.88 -17.95
N ASN A 118 4.86 1.02 -18.72
CA ASN A 118 4.61 2.19 -19.57
C ASN A 118 4.13 3.42 -18.79
N LEU A 119 3.81 3.26 -17.49
CA LEU A 119 3.35 4.34 -16.64
C LEU A 119 4.56 4.99 -15.95
N SER A 120 4.62 6.33 -15.98
CA SER A 120 5.61 7.06 -15.19
C SER A 120 5.43 6.76 -13.70
N ASN A 121 6.54 6.66 -12.96
CA ASN A 121 6.53 6.49 -11.50
C ASN A 121 5.77 5.25 -10.97
N HIS A 122 5.53 4.25 -11.82
CA HIS A 122 4.77 3.05 -11.43
C HIS A 122 5.41 2.30 -10.27
N GLN A 123 6.74 2.27 -10.17
CA GLN A 123 7.46 1.58 -9.11
C GLN A 123 7.10 2.13 -7.72
N ASN A 124 7.03 3.45 -7.57
CA ASN A 124 6.69 4.09 -6.31
C ASN A 124 5.20 3.94 -5.99
N ALA A 125 4.33 3.99 -7.02
CA ALA A 125 2.90 3.71 -6.88
C ALA A 125 2.62 2.26 -6.44
N ILE A 126 3.25 1.29 -7.09
CA ILE A 126 3.13 -0.15 -6.79
C ILE A 126 3.60 -0.41 -5.36
N VAL A 127 4.81 0.03 -5.01
CA VAL A 127 5.39 -0.24 -3.69
C VAL A 127 4.58 0.43 -2.59
N SER A 128 4.26 1.71 -2.73
CA SER A 128 3.49 2.42 -1.70
C SER A 128 2.12 1.80 -1.48
N PHE A 129 1.43 1.39 -2.55
CA PHE A 129 0.13 0.74 -2.44
C PHE A 129 0.25 -0.64 -1.78
N GLN A 130 1.29 -1.42 -2.09
CA GLN A 130 1.52 -2.72 -1.45
C GLN A 130 1.89 -2.58 0.03
N VAL A 131 2.69 -1.57 0.40
CA VAL A 131 2.97 -1.24 1.80
C VAL A 131 1.69 -0.83 2.54
N ALA A 132 0.82 -0.05 1.90
CA ALA A 132 -0.47 0.32 2.47
C ALA A 132 -1.36 -0.91 2.71
N ILE A 133 -1.50 -1.79 1.72
CA ILE A 133 -2.26 -3.05 1.86
C ILE A 133 -1.69 -3.91 2.99
N ALA A 134 -0.37 -4.08 3.05
CA ALA A 134 0.27 -4.86 4.10
C ALA A 134 0.15 -4.23 5.49
N SER A 135 0.21 -2.90 5.58
CA SER A 135 0.04 -2.18 6.86
C SER A 135 -1.40 -2.19 7.36
N LEU A 136 -2.38 -2.25 6.46
CA LEU A 136 -3.80 -2.35 6.82
C LEU A 136 -4.19 -3.77 7.21
N HIS A 137 -3.54 -4.80 6.66
CA HIS A 137 -3.82 -6.18 7.04
C HIS A 137 -3.43 -6.43 8.50
N GLY A 138 -4.41 -6.81 9.31
CA GLY A 138 -4.27 -7.01 10.75
C GLY A 138 -4.28 -5.71 11.57
N ALA A 139 -4.51 -4.55 10.96
CA ALA A 139 -4.60 -3.29 11.68
C ALA A 139 -5.91 -3.20 12.49
N THR A 140 -5.85 -2.49 13.61
CA THR A 140 -7.03 -2.18 14.43
C THR A 140 -7.64 -0.85 13.97
N VAL A 141 -8.95 -0.87 13.73
CA VAL A 141 -9.77 0.30 13.41
C VAL A 141 -10.72 0.52 14.58
N ARG A 142 -10.90 1.77 14.99
CA ARG A 142 -11.93 2.12 15.97
C ARG A 142 -13.25 2.34 15.25
N HIS A 143 -14.22 1.51 15.56
CA HIS A 143 -15.60 1.57 15.08
C HIS A 143 -16.50 1.89 16.27
N GLU A 144 -17.02 3.12 16.34
CA GLU A 144 -17.77 3.63 17.51
C GLU A 144 -16.94 3.49 18.81
N ASP A 145 -17.40 2.63 19.72
CA ASP A 145 -16.77 2.31 21.01
C ASP A 145 -16.07 0.94 21.02
N LYS A 146 -15.86 0.34 19.84
CA LYS A 146 -15.19 -0.97 19.71
C LYS A 146 -13.98 -0.88 18.80
N ASP A 147 -12.95 -1.60 19.19
CA ASP A 147 -11.78 -1.85 18.36
C ASP A 147 -12.03 -3.12 17.53
N VAL A 148 -12.03 -2.98 16.21
CA VAL A 148 -12.21 -4.08 15.25
C VAL A 148 -10.93 -4.27 14.43
N LYS A 149 -10.63 -5.51 14.05
CA LYS A 149 -9.38 -5.84 13.34
C LYS A 149 -9.66 -6.18 11.88
N LEU A 150 -8.88 -5.61 10.97
CA LEU A 150 -8.93 -5.90 9.53
C LEU A 150 -8.26 -7.26 9.23
N ASN A 151 -8.96 -8.35 9.48
CA ASN A 151 -8.41 -9.71 9.37
C ASN A 151 -8.23 -10.20 7.92
N ASN A 152 -8.90 -9.59 6.96
CA ASN A 152 -8.81 -9.97 5.55
C ASN A 152 -7.99 -8.92 4.79
N ARG A 153 -6.96 -9.37 4.08
CA ARG A 153 -6.14 -8.54 3.19
C ARG A 153 -6.98 -8.03 2.02
N ILE A 154 -6.73 -6.78 1.60
CA ILE A 154 -7.34 -6.20 0.38
C ILE A 154 -7.01 -7.08 -0.83
N ARG A 155 -8.04 -7.46 -1.59
CA ARG A 155 -7.91 -8.22 -2.85
C ARG A 155 -8.56 -7.46 -4.00
N LEU A 156 -7.90 -7.47 -5.15
CA LEU A 156 -8.31 -6.74 -6.34
C LEU A 156 -8.29 -7.66 -7.56
N SER A 157 -9.14 -7.38 -8.53
CA SER A 157 -8.94 -7.89 -9.87
C SER A 157 -7.67 -7.26 -10.46
N TYR A 158 -7.02 -7.96 -11.39
CA TYR A 158 -5.84 -7.42 -12.07
C TYR A 158 -6.13 -6.10 -12.80
N HIS A 159 -7.30 -6.02 -13.45
CA HIS A 159 -7.75 -4.80 -14.13
C HIS A 159 -7.90 -3.62 -13.17
N SER A 160 -8.62 -3.82 -12.06
CA SER A 160 -8.78 -2.78 -11.02
C SER A 160 -7.44 -2.35 -10.41
N TYR A 161 -6.51 -3.30 -10.24
CA TYR A 161 -5.16 -2.99 -9.75
C TYR A 161 -4.44 -2.04 -10.71
N ILE A 162 -4.45 -2.32 -12.02
CA ILE A 162 -3.83 -1.45 -13.02
C ILE A 162 -4.44 -0.04 -12.99
N ASP A 163 -5.77 0.04 -12.98
CA ASP A 163 -6.47 1.33 -13.00
C ASP A 163 -6.16 2.16 -11.76
N ILE A 164 -6.09 1.52 -10.58
CA ILE A 164 -5.69 2.19 -9.33
C ILE A 164 -4.25 2.69 -9.44
N ILE A 165 -3.30 1.85 -9.85
CA ILE A 165 -1.89 2.27 -10.00
C ILE A 165 -1.77 3.46 -10.96
N ASN A 166 -2.47 3.40 -12.09
CA ASN A 166 -2.49 4.50 -13.05
C ASN A 166 -3.06 5.79 -12.45
N ALA A 167 -4.16 5.70 -11.68
CA ALA A 167 -4.79 6.84 -11.04
C ALA A 167 -3.94 7.48 -9.94
N ILE A 168 -3.18 6.68 -9.17
CA ILE A 168 -2.42 7.20 -8.02
C ILE A 168 -0.96 7.53 -8.33
N ARG A 169 -0.41 7.22 -9.51
CA ARG A 169 1.04 7.36 -9.79
C ARG A 169 1.60 8.79 -9.68
N GLU A 170 0.71 9.79 -9.70
CA GLU A 170 1.03 11.21 -9.52
C GLU A 170 0.48 11.77 -8.20
N ALA A 171 0.15 10.89 -7.26
CA ALA A 171 -0.43 11.28 -5.99
C ALA A 171 0.51 12.21 -5.21
N SER A 172 -0.10 13.23 -4.61
CA SER A 172 0.54 14.13 -3.67
C SER A 172 -0.38 14.39 -2.50
N VAL A 173 0.19 14.88 -1.40
CA VAL A 173 -0.53 15.17 -0.16
C VAL A 173 -1.70 16.14 -0.42
N HIS A 174 -1.47 17.19 -1.21
CA HIS A 174 -2.43 18.27 -1.38
C HIS A 174 -3.66 17.86 -2.20
N SER A 175 -3.50 17.00 -3.21
CA SER A 175 -4.58 16.66 -4.15
C SER A 175 -5.22 15.30 -3.90
N HIS A 176 -4.48 14.31 -3.38
CA HIS A 176 -4.95 12.92 -3.40
C HIS A 176 -5.21 12.33 -2.02
N TYR A 177 -4.66 12.92 -0.93
CA TYR A 177 -4.73 12.34 0.41
C TYR A 177 -6.14 11.93 0.85
N LYS A 178 -7.13 12.83 0.70
CA LYS A 178 -8.52 12.55 1.09
C LYS A 178 -9.14 11.45 0.23
N MET A 179 -8.91 11.48 -1.08
CA MET A 179 -9.45 10.49 -2.01
C MET A 179 -8.84 9.11 -1.77
N ILE A 180 -7.52 9.03 -1.60
CA ILE A 180 -6.82 7.77 -1.30
C ILE A 180 -7.26 7.22 0.07
N THR A 181 -7.48 8.09 1.07
CA THR A 181 -8.03 7.67 2.37
C THR A 181 -9.36 6.94 2.19
N VAL A 182 -10.30 7.55 1.46
CA VAL A 182 -11.62 6.94 1.20
C VAL A 182 -11.47 5.66 0.38
N LEU A 183 -10.63 5.65 -0.66
CA LEU A 183 -10.37 4.46 -1.47
C LEU A 183 -9.88 3.29 -0.60
N LEU A 184 -8.85 3.50 0.22
CA LEU A 184 -8.30 2.46 1.09
C LEU A 184 -9.34 1.95 2.09
N GLU A 185 -10.13 2.85 2.67
CA GLU A 185 -11.20 2.51 3.59
C GLU A 185 -12.26 1.62 2.91
N GLN A 186 -12.75 2.00 1.73
CA GLN A 186 -13.74 1.20 1.00
C GLN A 186 -13.18 -0.16 0.56
N LEU A 187 -11.92 -0.21 0.11
CA LEU A 187 -11.27 -1.47 -0.27
C LEU A 187 -11.09 -2.40 0.93
N ALA A 188 -10.75 -1.86 2.10
CA ALA A 188 -10.59 -2.65 3.32
C ALA A 188 -11.93 -3.18 3.83
N TYR A 189 -12.98 -2.36 3.87
CA TYR A 189 -14.30 -2.77 4.31
C TYR A 189 -14.96 -3.78 3.38
N LYS A 190 -14.73 -3.68 2.06
CA LYS A 190 -15.19 -4.70 1.11
C LYS A 190 -14.73 -6.11 1.50
N GLU A 191 -13.49 -6.25 1.96
CA GLU A 191 -12.95 -7.54 2.41
C GLU A 191 -13.24 -7.82 3.90
N ASN A 192 -13.61 -6.80 4.67
CA ASN A 192 -13.89 -6.87 6.12
C ASN A 192 -15.25 -6.23 6.44
N PRO A 193 -16.37 -6.84 6.00
CA PRO A 193 -17.69 -6.22 6.11
C PRO A 193 -18.11 -5.95 7.56
N ASP A 194 -17.65 -6.77 8.52
CA ASP A 194 -17.92 -6.59 9.95
C ASP A 194 -17.27 -5.34 10.55
N CYS A 195 -16.31 -4.72 9.84
CA CYS A 195 -15.63 -3.49 10.26
C CYS A 195 -16.27 -2.23 9.67
N GLN A 196 -17.25 -2.38 8.78
CA GLN A 196 -17.81 -1.29 7.99
C GLN A 196 -18.82 -0.46 8.79
N PHE A 197 -18.78 0.87 8.59
CA PHE A 197 -19.81 1.78 9.10
C PHE A 197 -21.17 1.55 8.43
N GLN A 198 -22.23 2.10 9.04
CA GLN A 198 -23.59 2.03 8.50
C GLN A 198 -23.64 2.43 7.01
N LEU A 199 -24.22 1.54 6.21
CA LEU A 199 -24.48 1.79 4.79
C LEU A 199 -25.66 2.74 4.60
N LEU A 200 -25.54 3.62 3.62
CA LEU A 200 -26.61 4.51 3.17
C LEU A 200 -27.09 4.02 1.80
N ASP A 201 -28.40 3.87 1.64
CA ASP A 201 -29.05 3.63 0.35
C ASP A 201 -29.49 4.99 -0.23
N PHE A 202 -29.03 5.31 -1.44
CA PHE A 202 -29.30 6.57 -2.15
C PHE A 202 -30.17 6.33 -3.39
#